data_AF-A0A9E2A8R3-F1
#
_entry.id   AF-A0A9E2A8R3-F1
#
_cell.length_a   1.000
_cell.length_b   1.000
_cell.length_c   1.000
_cell.angle_alpha   90.00
_cell.angle_beta   90.00
_cell.angle_gamma   90.00
#
_symmetry.space_group_name_H-M   'P 1'
#
loop_
_entity.id
_entity.type
_entity.pdbx_description
1 polymer ?
#
loop_
_entity_poly.entity_id
_entity_poly.type
_entity_poly.pdbx_seq_one_letter_code
_entity_poly.pdbx_strand_id
1 'polypeptide(L)' 'MPRDPFSQQIIGEAPAFLEMLEHVSRAAPLSRPVLVIGERGTGKELIASRLHYLSDRWEQGVV' A
#
# COMPACT_ATOMS: atom_id res chain seq x y z
N MET A 1 -10.13 -0.50 15.79
CA MET A 1 -9.19 -0.15 14.71
C MET A 1 -9.33 1.34 14.41
N PRO A 2 -8.26 2.13 14.44
CA PRO A 2 -8.24 3.50 13.91
C PRO A 2 -8.62 3.49 12.43
N ARG A 3 -9.26 4.56 11.98
CA ARG A 3 -9.52 4.77 10.55
C ARG A 3 -8.22 5.23 9.91
N ASP A 4 -7.76 4.50 8.90
CA ASP A 4 -6.71 4.99 8.02
C ASP A 4 -7.20 6.30 7.35
N PRO A 5 -6.56 7.46 7.60
CA PRO A 5 -6.94 8.72 6.98
C PRO A 5 -6.74 8.70 5.45
N PHE A 6 -6.04 7.69 4.92
CA PHE A 6 -5.86 7.42 3.49
C PHE A 6 -6.73 6.27 2.97
N SER A 7 -7.79 5.89 3.70
CA SER A 7 -8.81 4.90 3.29
C SER A 7 -9.65 5.31 2.08
N GLN A 8 -9.08 6.08 1.14
CA GLN A 8 -9.54 6.06 -0.24
C GLN A 8 -9.57 4.60 -0.68
N GLN A 9 -10.78 4.08 -0.83
CA GLN A 9 -10.99 2.71 -1.27
C GLN A 9 -10.22 2.55 -2.58
N ILE A 10 -9.22 1.66 -2.55
CA ILE A 10 -8.51 1.28 -3.76
C ILE A 10 -9.53 0.62 -4.68
N ILE A 11 -9.85 1.26 -5.80
CA ILE A 11 -10.81 0.78 -6.80
C ILE A 11 -10.02 0.35 -8.04
N GLY A 12 -10.20 -0.90 -8.46
CA GLY A 12 -9.60 -1.44 -9.66
C GLY A 12 -9.80 -2.94 -9.75
N GLU A 13 -10.16 -3.44 -10.93
CA GLU A 13 -10.45 -4.86 -11.17
C GLU A 13 -9.53 -5.48 -12.22
N ALA A 14 -8.61 -4.69 -12.78
CA ALA A 14 -7.66 -5.18 -13.77
C ALA A 14 -6.77 -6.28 -13.17
N PRO A 15 -6.53 -7.40 -13.87
CA PRO A 15 -5.74 -8.52 -13.32
C PRO A 15 -4.36 -8.10 -12.79
N ALA A 16 -3.63 -7.27 -13.54
CA ALA A 16 -2.32 -6.76 -13.14
C ALA A 16 -2.38 -5.89 -11.86
N PHE A 17 -3.50 -5.20 -11.65
CA PHE A 17 -3.73 -4.42 -10.45
C PHE A 17 -3.95 -5.33 -9.23
N LEU A 18 -4.75 -6.38 -9.39
CA LEU A 18 -5.00 -7.37 -8.34
C LEU A 18 -3.72 -8.12 -7.95
N GLU A 19 -2.90 -8.52 -8.93
CA GLU A 19 -1.60 -9.15 -8.70
C GLU A 19 -0.64 -8.23 -7.92
N MET A 20 -0.62 -6.94 -8.28
CA MET A 20 0.16 -5.95 -7.53
C MET A 20 -0.32 -5.82 -6.08
N LEU A 21 -1.64 -5.83 -5.81
CA LEU A 21 -2.17 -5.80 -4.44
C LEU A 21 -1.80 -7.07 -3.64
N GLU A 22 -1.69 -8.22 -4.28
CA GLU A 22 -1.19 -9.44 -3.66
C GLU A 22 0.29 -9.29 -3.28
N HIS A 23 1.12 -8.75 -4.17
CA HIS A 23 2.52 -8.44 -3.87
C HIS A 23 2.67 -7.47 -2.70
N VAL A 24 1.84 -6.42 -2.65
CA VAL A 24 1.77 -5.48 -1.53
C VAL A 24 1.45 -6.19 -0.22
N SER A 25 0.43 -7.06 -0.23
CA SER A 25 0.01 -7.80 0.97
C SER A 25 1.09 -8.74 1.48
N ARG A 26 1.88 -9.34 0.58
CA ARG A 26 3.03 -10.19 0.95
C ARG A 26 4.24 -9.39 1.43
N ALA A 27 4.44 -8.18 0.92
CA ALA A 27 5.57 -7.33 1.29
C ALA A 27 5.35 -6.58 2.62
N ALA A 28 4.10 -6.22 2.94
CA ALA A 28 3.75 -5.43 4.12
C ALA A 28 4.29 -5.95 5.47
N PRO A 29 4.26 -7.27 5.80
CA PRO A 29 4.80 -7.77 7.05
C PRO A 29 6.33 -7.84 7.08
N LEU A 30 7.03 -7.59 5.97
CA LEU A 30 8.50 -7.62 5.94
C LEU A 30 9.05 -6.33 6.56
N SER A 31 9.92 -6.47 7.57
CA SER A 31 10.68 -5.36 8.15
C SER A 31 11.86 -4.96 7.25
N ARG A 32 11.58 -4.57 6.00
CA ARG A 32 12.57 -4.15 5.00
C ARG A 32 12.08 -2.92 4.23
N PRO A 33 12.98 -2.09 3.69
CA PRO A 33 12.60 -1.00 2.79
C PRO A 33 11.89 -1.53 1.54
N VAL A 34 10.83 -0.84 1.10
CA VAL A 34 10.07 -1.15 -0.13
C VAL A 34 10.13 0.06 -1.07
N LEU A 35 10.40 -0.18 -2.35
CA LEU A 35 10.43 0.84 -3.39
C LEU A 35 9.18 0.69 -4.27
N VAL A 36 8.36 1.74 -4.35
CA VAL A 36 7.17 1.80 -5.22
C VAL A 36 7.50 2.65 -6.46
N ILE A 37 7.42 2.05 -7.65
CA ILE A 37 7.76 2.69 -8.93
C ILE A 37 6.52 2.77 -9.82
N GLY A 38 6.46 3.78 -10.67
CA GLY A 38 5.35 4.04 -11.59
C GLY A 38 5.34 5.48 -12.08
N GLU A 39 4.59 5.73 -13.14
CA GLU A 39 4.50 7.06 -13.77
C GLU A 39 3.81 8.09 -12.88
N ARG A 40 3.90 9.37 -13.24
CA ARG A 40 3.19 10.44 -12.54
C ARG A 40 1.67 10.22 -12.69
N GLY A 41 0.93 10.28 -11.59
CA GLY A 41 -0.54 10.15 -11.59
C GLY A 41 -1.08 8.72 -11.52
N THR A 42 -0.23 7.70 -11.33
CA THR A 42 -0.67 6.30 -11.19
C THR A 42 -1.09 5.89 -9.78
N GLY A 43 -1.17 6.84 -8.83
CA GLY A 43 -1.64 6.57 -7.46
C GLY A 43 -0.70 5.71 -6.60
N LYS A 44 0.63 5.88 -6.73
CA LYS A 44 1.62 5.16 -5.91
C LYS A 44 1.48 5.42 -4.41
N GLU A 45 0.96 6.58 -4.07
CA GLU A 45 0.70 7.03 -2.71
C GLU A 45 -0.34 6.13 -2.02
N LEU A 46 -1.33 5.64 -2.77
CA LEU A 46 -2.33 4.68 -2.27
C LEU A 46 -1.68 3.33 -1.95
N ILE A 47 -0.69 2.92 -2.74
CA ILE A 47 0.05 1.68 -2.53
C ILE A 47 0.97 1.78 -1.31
N ALA A 48 1.64 2.91 -1.13
CA ALA A 48 2.44 3.16 0.06
C ALA A 48 1.58 3.18 1.33
N SER A 49 0.42 3.83 1.30
CA SER A 49 -0.56 3.81 2.41
C SER A 49 -1.04 2.38 2.69
N ARG A 50 -1.39 1.60 1.67
CA ARG A 50 -1.83 0.20 1.85
C ARG A 50 -0.73 -0.69 2.43
N LEU A 51 0.51 -0.54 1.95
CA LEU A 51 1.69 -1.21 2.52
C LEU A 51 1.84 -0.89 4.00
N HIS A 52 1.74 0.39 4.36
CA HIS A 52 1.86 0.84 5.74
C HIS A 52 0.74 0.28 6.61
N TYR A 53 -0.52 0.39 6.17
CA TYR A 53 -1.70 -0.12 6.87
C TYR A 53 -1.63 -1.63 7.13
N LEU A 54 -1.08 -2.40 6.20
CA LEU A 54 -0.94 -3.86 6.31
C LEU A 54 0.31 -4.31 7.08
N SER A 55 1.20 -3.38 7.46
CA SER A 55 2.45 -3.69 8.15
C SER A 55 2.30 -3.67 9.68
N ASP A 56 3.20 -4.33 10.39
CA ASP A 56 3.24 -4.32 11.87
C ASP A 56 3.50 -2.94 12.48
N ARG A 57 3.93 -1.98 11.65
CA ARG A 57 4.28 -0.60 12.05
C ARG A 57 3.22 0.43 11.66
N TRP A 58 2.00 0.01 11.35
CA TRP A 58 0.91 0.89 10.92
C TRP A 58 0.50 1.97 11.95
N GLU A 59 0.86 1.80 13.23
CA GLU A 59 0.64 2.81 14.27
C GLU A 59 1.75 3.88 14.31
N GLN A 60 2.87 3.65 13.62
CA GLN A 60 3.94 4.63 13.50
C GLN A 60 3.58 5.66 12.43
N GLY A 61 4.01 6.91 12.58
CA GLY A 61 3.83 7.90 11.52
C GLY A 61 4.49 7.43 10.21
N VAL A 62 3.90 7.80 9.08
CA VAL A 62 4.55 7.67 7.77
C VAL A 62 5.69 8.70 7.74
N VAL A 63 6.93 8.24 7.94
CA VAL A 63 8.14 9.07 7.89
C VAL A 63 8.79 8.98 6.52
#